data_AF-A0A3A9BB56-F1
#
_entry.id   AF-A0A3A9BB56-F1
#
_cell.length_a   1.000
_cell.length_b   1.000
_cell.length_c   1.000
_cell.angle_alpha   90.00
_cell.angle_beta   90.00
_cell.angle_gamma   90.00
#
_symmetry.space_group_name_H-M   'P 1'
#
loop_
_entity.id
_entity.type
_entity.pdbx_description
1 polymer ?
#
loop_
_entity_poly.entity_id
_entity_poly.type
_entity_poly.pdbx_seq_one_letter_code
_entity_poly.pdbx_strand_id
1 'polypeptide(L)'
;MDEQNHFPFVLTDEFRKLWEAANQTYVGWEDLDKFNLPVGANKEQIWKTLTALRRHAGVCLPFRPYTPHSDGEVAWLTPPHDMDQALVLLKTQGSSRTVEYQTFAAFHESRKLSIMLNEFITALAVDGYKIDPHEGFAKYLTQQTPHTPEESALNTLVQAFFRTISLLDEPITPEYLDSLNALLIADEPSEESRIMLPLIESERDKYVNKDYYTPETTKQTICSILNDPALNPVVAELQVKYFLVAQKPYKQLNASTALLLRRVYYEKRNIGLLANLSTLTALSQWQHKAYSLDIPSHEHTLNPHDCGEGFDATEFTYCNVLIYANELRRLQRKIAATQVSITTAREQVEASPLLNKRQKDLINKMIENPLYNITIEQAAQMCHVSYSSARTDLLGLVKQGFFVLDCPDMANQAQVFRVGPSTISLLGMSYPRVLEPQATTD
;
A
#
# COMPACT_ATOMS: atom_id res chain seq x y z
N MET A 1 -44.12 -23.64 28.61
CA MET A 1 -44.13 -22.73 29.77
C MET A 1 -42.92 -23.15 30.61
N ASP A 2 -41.67 -22.85 30.25
CA ASP A 2 -41.04 -21.60 29.77
C ASP A 2 -41.19 -20.43 30.73
N GLU A 3 -40.59 -20.59 31.91
CA GLU A 3 -40.23 -19.52 32.84
C GLU A 3 -38.78 -19.74 33.30
N GLN A 4 -37.80 -19.29 32.50
CA GLN A 4 -36.45 -18.91 32.99
C GLN A 4 -35.53 -18.24 31.95
N ASN A 5 -36.07 -17.63 30.88
CA ASN A 5 -35.30 -16.71 30.02
C ASN A 5 -35.31 -15.29 30.60
N HIS A 6 -34.79 -15.12 31.81
CA HIS A 6 -34.43 -13.79 32.25
C HIS A 6 -33.04 -13.49 31.66
N PHE A 7 -32.88 -12.29 31.09
CA PHE A 7 -31.59 -11.65 30.85
C PHE A 7 -31.20 -10.78 32.07
N PRO A 8 -31.09 -11.29 33.33
CA PRO A 8 -30.75 -10.43 34.46
C PRO A 8 -29.26 -10.05 34.41
N PHE A 9 -28.44 -10.83 33.70
CA PHE A 9 -27.00 -10.61 33.70
C PHE A 9 -26.58 -9.35 32.94
N VAL A 10 -27.35 -8.87 31.96
CA VAL A 10 -27.01 -7.63 31.24
C VAL A 10 -27.11 -6.38 32.12
N LEU A 11 -27.81 -6.50 33.26
CA LEU A 11 -27.97 -5.44 34.25
C LEU A 11 -26.91 -5.50 35.36
N THR A 12 -25.98 -6.47 35.32
CA THR A 12 -24.95 -6.59 36.35
C THR A 12 -23.75 -5.70 36.05
N ASP A 13 -23.00 -5.36 37.09
CA ASP A 13 -21.79 -4.55 36.96
C ASP A 13 -20.69 -5.26 36.13
N GLU A 14 -20.64 -6.60 36.18
CA GLU A 14 -19.72 -7.40 35.38
C GLU A 14 -19.99 -7.23 33.89
N PHE A 15 -21.26 -7.35 33.46
CA PHE A 15 -21.62 -7.16 32.07
C PHE A 15 -21.44 -5.71 31.62
N ARG A 16 -21.79 -4.74 32.47
CA ARG A 16 -21.56 -3.31 32.20
C ARG A 16 -20.08 -3.03 31.91
N LYS A 17 -19.16 -3.56 32.72
CA LYS A 17 -17.71 -3.38 32.52
C LYS A 17 -17.22 -4.04 31.22
N LEU A 18 -17.72 -5.24 30.91
CA LEU A 18 -17.41 -5.90 29.64
C LEU A 18 -17.92 -5.09 28.44
N TRP A 19 -19.14 -4.57 28.51
CA TRP A 19 -19.74 -3.72 27.48
C TRP A 19 -18.97 -2.41 27.30
N GLU A 20 -18.57 -1.76 28.40
CA GLU A 20 -17.71 -0.56 28.37
C GLU A 20 -16.36 -0.86 27.70
N ALA A 21 -15.72 -1.97 28.04
CA ALA A 21 -14.47 -2.39 27.42
C ALA A 21 -14.63 -2.68 25.92
N ALA A 22 -15.69 -3.40 25.54
CA ALA A 22 -16.02 -3.75 24.15
C ALA A 22 -16.39 -2.55 23.27
N ASN A 23 -16.85 -1.44 23.87
CA ASN A 23 -17.06 -0.19 23.15
C ASN A 23 -15.79 0.65 23.06
N GLN A 24 -14.83 0.46 23.97
CA GLN A 24 -13.57 1.20 23.96
C GLN A 24 -12.54 0.61 22.99
N THR A 25 -12.47 -0.71 22.92
CA THR A 25 -11.58 -1.50 22.05
C THR A 25 -12.30 -2.75 21.58
N TYR A 26 -11.83 -3.35 20.47
CA TYR A 26 -12.34 -4.66 20.09
C TYR A 26 -12.03 -5.70 21.19
N VAL A 27 -13.04 -6.48 21.55
CA VAL A 27 -12.95 -7.60 22.48
C VAL A 27 -13.43 -8.84 21.73
N GLY A 28 -12.50 -9.76 21.45
CA GLY A 28 -12.76 -11.01 20.75
C GLY A 28 -13.27 -12.11 21.67
N TRP A 29 -13.62 -13.25 21.08
CA TRP A 29 -14.13 -14.42 21.82
C TRP A 29 -13.16 -14.89 22.92
N GLU A 30 -11.86 -14.99 22.59
CA GLU A 30 -10.85 -15.45 23.55
C GLU A 30 -10.52 -14.40 24.62
N ASP A 31 -10.80 -13.12 24.37
CA ASP A 31 -10.62 -12.08 25.38
C ASP A 31 -11.62 -12.21 26.52
N LEU A 32 -12.76 -12.86 26.31
CA LEU A 32 -13.76 -13.08 27.37
C LEU A 32 -13.19 -13.84 28.57
N ASP A 33 -12.16 -14.68 28.38
CA ASP A 33 -11.50 -15.42 29.46
C ASP A 33 -10.72 -14.51 30.42
N LYS A 34 -10.48 -13.25 30.03
CA LYS A 34 -9.82 -12.21 30.84
C LYS A 34 -10.81 -11.44 31.72
N PHE A 35 -12.12 -11.64 31.54
CA PHE A 35 -13.16 -10.92 32.28
C PHE A 35 -13.81 -11.81 33.34
N ASN A 36 -14.21 -11.19 34.45
CA ASN A 36 -15.13 -11.82 35.39
C ASN A 36 -16.53 -11.82 34.76
N LEU A 37 -16.99 -12.98 34.28
CA LEU A 37 -18.31 -13.10 33.66
C LEU A 37 -19.42 -13.06 34.72
N PRO A 38 -20.59 -12.46 34.40
CA PRO A 38 -21.75 -12.45 35.30
C PRO A 38 -22.14 -13.84 35.81
N VAL A 39 -22.50 -13.93 37.10
CA VAL A 39 -22.94 -15.18 37.72
C VAL A 39 -24.18 -15.74 37.00
N GLY A 40 -24.12 -17.02 36.62
CA GLY A 40 -25.22 -17.72 35.97
C GLY A 40 -25.25 -17.56 34.44
N ALA A 41 -24.34 -16.80 33.84
CA ALA A 41 -24.14 -16.74 32.40
C ALA A 41 -22.87 -17.50 32.00
N ASN A 42 -22.93 -18.26 30.90
CA ASN A 42 -21.74 -18.90 30.31
C ASN A 42 -21.13 -18.06 29.17
N LYS A 43 -19.89 -18.38 28.76
CA LYS A 43 -19.13 -17.64 27.71
C LYS A 43 -19.93 -17.48 26.41
N GLU A 44 -20.65 -18.52 26.00
CA GLU A 44 -21.46 -18.53 24.78
C GLU A 44 -22.66 -17.58 24.86
N GLN A 45 -23.39 -17.58 25.98
CA GLN A 45 -24.48 -16.63 26.25
C GLN A 45 -23.99 -15.19 26.28
N ILE A 46 -22.83 -14.96 26.91
CA ILE A 46 -22.20 -13.64 26.95
C ILE A 46 -21.81 -13.16 25.56
N TRP A 47 -21.12 -14.00 24.78
CA TRP A 47 -20.72 -13.66 23.42
C TRP A 47 -21.92 -13.39 22.52
N LYS A 48 -22.92 -14.28 22.53
CA LYS A 48 -24.14 -14.08 21.73
C LYS A 48 -24.82 -12.77 22.05
N THR A 49 -24.91 -12.43 23.34
CA THR A 49 -25.53 -11.17 23.78
C THR A 49 -24.69 -9.96 23.37
N LEU A 50 -23.37 -10.03 23.53
CA LEU A 50 -22.45 -8.97 23.12
C LEU A 50 -22.51 -8.73 21.60
N THR A 51 -22.49 -9.80 20.81
CA THR A 51 -22.57 -9.77 19.35
C THR A 51 -23.92 -9.25 18.87
N ALA A 52 -25.03 -9.66 19.49
CA ALA A 52 -26.36 -9.12 19.19
C ALA A 52 -26.46 -7.62 19.47
N LEU A 53 -25.92 -7.15 20.60
CA LEU A 53 -25.86 -5.71 20.92
C LEU A 53 -25.00 -4.93 19.91
N ARG A 54 -23.84 -5.46 19.52
CA ARG A 54 -22.99 -4.89 18.48
C ARG A 54 -23.76 -4.80 17.15
N ARG A 55 -24.33 -5.91 16.68
CA ARG A 55 -25.11 -5.95 15.44
C ARG A 55 -26.18 -4.85 15.37
N HIS A 56 -26.90 -4.61 16.47
CA HIS A 56 -27.93 -3.56 16.52
C HIS A 56 -27.37 -2.13 16.51
N ALA A 57 -26.13 -1.93 16.96
CA ALA A 57 -25.43 -0.65 16.89
C ALA A 57 -24.57 -0.50 15.60
N GLY A 58 -24.38 -1.59 14.86
CA GLY A 58 -23.48 -1.68 13.73
C GLY A 58 -24.02 -1.05 12.44
N VAL A 59 -23.10 -0.84 11.51
CA VAL A 59 -23.38 -0.41 10.15
C VAL A 59 -23.35 -1.63 9.23
N CYS A 60 -24.37 -1.77 8.38
CA CYS A 60 -24.40 -2.80 7.35
C CYS A 60 -23.39 -2.50 6.25
N LEU A 61 -22.63 -3.52 5.84
CA LEU A 61 -21.72 -3.48 4.71
C LEU A 61 -22.45 -3.95 3.46
N PRO A 62 -22.35 -3.28 2.30
CA PRO A 62 -23.17 -3.62 1.12
C PRO A 62 -22.64 -4.84 0.35
N PHE A 63 -22.34 -5.94 1.06
CA PHE A 63 -21.98 -7.23 0.50
C PHE A 63 -22.54 -8.39 1.32
N ARG A 64 -22.60 -9.56 0.68
CA ARG A 64 -23.12 -10.80 1.25
C ARG A 64 -21.97 -11.74 1.63
N PRO A 65 -21.71 -11.98 2.92
CA PRO A 65 -20.75 -12.98 3.39
C PRO A 65 -21.31 -14.40 3.18
N TYR A 66 -20.43 -15.41 3.26
CA TYR A 66 -20.86 -16.77 3.53
C TYR A 66 -21.01 -16.95 5.04
N THR A 67 -22.17 -17.40 5.51
CA THR A 67 -22.31 -17.89 6.89
C THR A 67 -23.08 -19.20 6.88
N PRO A 68 -22.56 -20.28 7.52
CA PRO A 68 -23.23 -21.58 7.57
C PRO A 68 -24.65 -21.53 8.17
N HIS A 69 -24.92 -20.51 9.00
CA HIS A 69 -26.15 -20.37 9.77
C HIS A 69 -27.06 -19.24 9.32
N SER A 70 -26.67 -18.45 8.32
CA SER A 70 -27.54 -17.44 7.72
C SER A 70 -27.33 -17.36 6.21
N ASP A 71 -28.37 -17.72 5.47
CA ASP A 71 -28.32 -17.65 4.01
C ASP A 71 -28.68 -16.21 3.59
N GLY A 72 -27.66 -15.39 3.32
CA GLY A 72 -27.85 -14.08 2.68
C GLY A 72 -28.08 -12.87 3.59
N GLU A 73 -27.76 -12.94 4.88
CA GLU A 73 -27.71 -11.71 5.70
C GLU A 73 -26.54 -10.81 5.30
N VAL A 74 -26.71 -9.51 5.49
CA VAL A 74 -25.72 -8.49 5.14
C VAL A 74 -24.60 -8.51 6.20
N ALA A 75 -23.34 -8.48 5.78
CA ALA A 75 -22.23 -8.32 6.73
C ALA A 75 -22.37 -7.01 7.50
N TRP A 76 -21.87 -6.95 8.73
CA TRP A 76 -21.97 -5.73 9.53
C TRP A 76 -20.67 -5.46 10.27
N LEU A 77 -20.48 -4.22 10.71
CA LEU A 77 -19.36 -3.83 11.55
C LEU A 77 -19.81 -2.81 12.59
N THR A 78 -19.23 -2.87 13.78
CA THR A 78 -19.49 -1.92 14.86
C THR A 78 -18.16 -1.34 15.33
N PRO A 79 -17.75 -0.15 14.87
CA PRO A 79 -16.45 0.40 15.23
C PRO A 79 -16.40 0.66 16.75
N PRO A 80 -15.44 0.07 17.49
CA PRO A 80 -15.14 0.54 18.83
C PRO A 80 -14.49 1.94 18.78
N HIS A 81 -14.42 2.60 19.93
CA HIS A 81 -13.99 3.99 20.03
C HIS A 81 -12.57 4.24 19.50
N ASP A 82 -11.63 3.34 19.79
CA ASP A 82 -10.26 3.42 19.29
C ASP A 82 -10.16 3.22 17.76
N MET A 83 -11.00 2.36 17.18
CA MET A 83 -11.15 2.23 15.73
C MET A 83 -11.63 3.55 15.12
N ASP A 84 -12.66 4.15 15.69
CA ASP A 84 -13.19 5.43 15.24
C ASP A 84 -12.14 6.54 15.34
N GLN A 85 -11.39 6.60 16.43
CA GLN A 85 -10.26 7.53 16.56
C GLN A 85 -9.20 7.30 15.48
N ALA A 86 -8.85 6.04 15.19
CA ALA A 86 -7.90 5.72 14.14
C ALA A 86 -8.42 6.09 12.74
N LEU A 87 -9.71 5.89 12.47
CA LEU A 87 -10.37 6.32 11.22
C LEU A 87 -10.37 7.85 11.07
N VAL A 88 -10.62 8.59 12.15
CA VAL A 88 -10.53 10.06 12.18
C VAL A 88 -9.08 10.51 11.93
N LEU A 89 -8.10 9.87 12.57
CA LEU A 89 -6.68 10.14 12.34
C LEU A 89 -6.31 9.92 10.87
N LEU A 90 -6.69 8.78 10.29
CA LEU A 90 -6.43 8.46 8.89
C LEU A 90 -7.04 9.50 7.95
N LYS A 91 -8.29 9.92 8.19
CA LYS A 91 -8.96 10.94 7.37
C LYS A 91 -8.30 12.32 7.48
N THR A 92 -7.91 12.72 8.69
CA THR A 92 -7.36 14.06 8.94
C THR A 92 -5.91 14.17 8.49
N GLN A 93 -5.06 13.23 8.90
CA GLN A 93 -3.64 13.24 8.58
C GLN A 93 -3.32 12.66 7.19
N GLY A 94 -4.21 11.81 6.66
CA GLY A 94 -4.13 11.30 5.29
C GLY A 94 -4.66 12.27 4.23
N SER A 95 -5.13 13.46 4.62
CA SER A 95 -5.74 14.41 3.71
C SER A 95 -4.78 14.92 2.63
N SER A 96 -5.29 15.17 1.42
CA SER A 96 -4.55 15.86 0.35
C SER A 96 -4.21 17.33 0.68
N ARG A 97 -4.66 17.84 1.84
CA ARG A 97 -4.40 19.21 2.30
C ARG A 97 -3.23 19.32 3.29
N THR A 98 -2.64 18.20 3.71
CA THR A 98 -1.55 18.20 4.68
C THR A 98 -0.23 18.64 4.03
N VAL A 99 0.70 19.13 4.85
CA VAL A 99 2.05 19.50 4.39
C VAL A 99 2.80 18.26 3.91
N GLU A 100 2.57 17.12 4.53
CA GLU A 100 3.14 15.83 4.15
C GLU A 100 2.69 15.40 2.77
N TYR A 101 1.40 15.56 2.44
CA TYR A 101 0.92 15.33 1.08
C TYR A 101 1.57 16.28 0.08
N GLN A 102 1.60 17.58 0.38
CA GLN A 102 2.21 18.57 -0.53
C GLN A 102 3.70 18.29 -0.75
N THR A 103 4.43 17.92 0.30
CA THR A 103 5.84 17.54 0.25
C THR A 103 6.02 16.30 -0.63
N PHE A 104 5.24 15.24 -0.37
CA PHE A 104 5.28 14.03 -1.19
C PHE A 104 4.91 14.31 -2.65
N ALA A 105 3.89 15.12 -2.90
CA ALA A 105 3.45 15.49 -4.24
C ALA A 105 4.53 16.29 -4.99
N ALA A 106 5.30 17.13 -4.29
CA ALA A 106 6.39 17.91 -4.86
C ALA A 106 7.64 17.08 -5.18
N PHE A 107 7.81 15.91 -4.57
CA PHE A 107 8.91 15.02 -4.90
C PHE A 107 8.91 14.60 -6.37
N HIS A 108 10.11 14.49 -6.93
CA HIS A 108 10.33 13.83 -8.20
C HIS A 108 9.81 12.38 -8.17
N GLU A 109 9.32 11.87 -9.31
CA GLU A 109 8.71 10.53 -9.45
C GLU A 109 9.59 9.41 -8.87
N SER A 110 10.90 9.48 -9.11
CA SER A 110 11.88 8.56 -8.56
C SER A 110 11.91 8.45 -7.04
N ARG A 111 11.67 9.57 -6.34
CA ARG A 111 11.58 9.60 -4.88
C ARG A 111 10.27 9.02 -4.39
N LYS A 112 9.17 9.34 -5.07
CA LYS A 112 7.86 8.72 -4.80
C LYS A 112 7.95 7.21 -4.97
N LEU A 113 8.58 6.74 -6.04
CA LEU A 113 8.82 5.32 -6.27
C LEU A 113 9.65 4.69 -5.16
N SER A 114 10.77 5.31 -4.75
CA SER A 114 11.59 4.76 -3.66
C SER A 114 10.80 4.56 -2.36
N ILE A 115 9.84 5.44 -2.07
CA ILE A 115 8.94 5.31 -0.91
C ILE A 115 7.96 4.15 -1.08
N MET A 116 7.45 3.95 -2.30
CA MET A 116 6.34 3.04 -2.64
C MET A 116 6.75 1.69 -3.22
N LEU A 117 8.02 1.49 -3.56
CA LEU A 117 8.49 0.34 -4.34
C LEU A 117 8.00 -0.99 -3.78
N ASN A 118 8.15 -1.18 -2.46
CA ASN A 118 7.75 -2.42 -1.82
C ASN A 118 6.26 -2.70 -1.99
N GLU A 119 5.40 -1.68 -2.01
CA GLU A 119 3.97 -1.86 -2.24
C GLU A 119 3.69 -2.33 -3.67
N PHE A 120 4.36 -1.74 -4.68
CA PHE A 120 4.23 -2.18 -6.07
C PHE A 120 4.71 -3.61 -6.27
N ILE A 121 5.87 -3.94 -5.72
CA ILE A 121 6.43 -5.29 -5.79
C ILE A 121 5.53 -6.27 -5.06
N THR A 122 4.99 -5.91 -3.90
CA THR A 122 4.08 -6.80 -3.17
C THR A 122 2.78 -7.02 -3.94
N ALA A 123 2.22 -6.00 -4.58
CA ALA A 123 1.02 -6.15 -5.41
C ALA A 123 1.26 -7.09 -6.60
N LEU A 124 2.36 -6.90 -7.32
CA LEU A 124 2.75 -7.77 -8.42
C LEU A 124 3.05 -9.20 -7.93
N ALA A 125 3.64 -9.34 -6.75
CA ALA A 125 3.87 -10.64 -6.15
C ALA A 125 2.58 -11.38 -5.82
N VAL A 126 1.56 -10.66 -5.30
CA VAL A 126 0.20 -11.19 -5.10
C VAL A 126 -0.47 -11.55 -6.43
N ASP A 127 -0.13 -10.86 -7.52
CA ASP A 127 -0.60 -11.19 -8.86
C ASP A 127 0.23 -12.29 -9.55
N GLY A 128 1.23 -12.87 -8.87
CA GLY A 128 2.02 -13.99 -9.36
C GLY A 128 3.40 -13.65 -9.93
N TYR A 129 3.84 -12.39 -9.90
CA TYR A 129 5.16 -11.98 -10.43
C TYR A 129 6.26 -12.04 -9.37
N LYS A 130 7.33 -12.77 -9.63
CA LYS A 130 8.46 -12.86 -8.71
C LYS A 130 9.51 -11.78 -9.00
N ILE A 131 9.48 -10.70 -8.21
CA ILE A 131 10.39 -9.55 -8.38
C ILE A 131 11.29 -9.43 -7.16
N ASP A 132 12.61 -9.45 -7.35
CA ASP A 132 13.56 -9.08 -6.29
C ASP A 132 13.50 -7.55 -6.06
N PRO A 133 13.31 -7.07 -4.82
CA PRO A 133 13.22 -5.64 -4.54
C PRO A 133 14.46 -4.82 -4.92
N HIS A 134 15.65 -5.39 -4.75
CA HIS A 134 16.89 -4.69 -5.08
C HIS A 134 17.12 -4.64 -6.58
N GLU A 135 16.85 -5.74 -7.28
CA GLU A 135 16.96 -5.83 -8.73
C GLU A 135 15.89 -4.98 -9.44
N GLY A 136 14.63 -5.10 -9.01
CA GLY A 136 13.51 -4.31 -9.54
C GLY A 136 13.72 -2.82 -9.35
N PHE A 137 14.23 -2.40 -8.18
CA PHE A 137 14.65 -1.02 -7.97
C PHE A 137 15.78 -0.64 -8.93
N ALA A 138 16.89 -1.36 -8.92
CA ALA A 138 18.08 -1.01 -9.71
C ALA A 138 17.78 -0.92 -11.21
N LYS A 139 17.02 -1.88 -11.77
CA LYS A 139 16.66 -1.91 -13.19
C LYS A 139 15.66 -0.83 -13.59
N TYR A 140 14.65 -0.58 -12.75
CA TYR A 140 13.82 0.60 -12.95
C TYR A 140 14.68 1.87 -12.87
N LEU A 141 15.64 1.92 -11.94
CA LEU A 141 16.45 3.10 -11.73
C LEU A 141 17.37 3.41 -12.94
N THR A 142 17.87 2.38 -13.61
CA THR A 142 18.77 2.54 -14.76
C THR A 142 18.03 2.91 -16.05
N GLN A 143 16.69 2.92 -16.05
CA GLN A 143 15.84 3.09 -17.24
C GLN A 143 16.23 2.16 -18.39
N GLN A 144 16.71 0.97 -18.05
CA GLN A 144 16.96 -0.05 -19.06
C GLN A 144 15.62 -0.47 -19.70
N THR A 145 15.67 -0.79 -20.98
CA THR A 145 14.51 -1.34 -21.68
C THR A 145 14.07 -2.61 -20.95
N PRO A 146 12.79 -2.78 -20.59
CA PRO A 146 12.33 -4.01 -19.96
C PRO A 146 12.59 -5.20 -20.88
N HIS A 147 13.26 -6.22 -20.38
CA HIS A 147 13.59 -7.45 -21.09
C HIS A 147 12.84 -8.67 -20.57
N THR A 148 12.28 -8.59 -19.35
CA THR A 148 11.48 -9.67 -18.75
C THR A 148 10.03 -9.25 -18.51
N PRO A 149 9.09 -10.21 -18.43
CA PRO A 149 7.70 -9.94 -18.04
C PRO A 149 7.57 -9.16 -16.73
N GLU A 150 8.41 -9.46 -15.74
CA GLU A 150 8.42 -8.83 -14.42
C GLU A 150 8.82 -7.36 -14.49
N GLU A 151 9.84 -7.04 -15.27
CA GLU A 151 10.30 -5.68 -15.49
C GLU A 151 9.23 -4.86 -16.22
N SER A 152 8.60 -5.46 -17.23
CA SER A 152 7.50 -4.85 -17.97
C SER A 152 6.31 -4.57 -17.06
N ALA A 153 5.90 -5.55 -16.25
CA ALA A 153 4.80 -5.42 -15.31
C ALA A 153 5.06 -4.32 -14.26
N LEU A 154 6.26 -4.28 -13.67
CA LEU A 154 6.64 -3.24 -12.71
C LEU A 154 6.63 -1.85 -13.34
N ASN A 155 7.22 -1.71 -14.53
CA ASN A 155 7.26 -0.42 -15.20
C ASN A 155 5.85 0.06 -15.57
N THR A 156 5.02 -0.83 -16.13
CA THR A 156 3.62 -0.53 -16.47
C THR A 156 2.81 -0.12 -15.24
N LEU A 157 2.91 -0.86 -14.12
CA LEU A 157 2.21 -0.52 -12.89
C LEU A 157 2.64 0.83 -12.33
N VAL A 158 3.95 1.10 -12.28
CA VAL A 158 4.48 2.37 -11.78
C VAL A 158 4.02 3.54 -12.64
N GLN A 159 4.12 3.41 -13.96
CA GLN A 159 3.66 4.43 -14.91
C GLN A 159 2.15 4.65 -14.79
N ALA A 160 1.36 3.57 -14.75
CA ALA A 160 -0.08 3.67 -14.57
C ALA A 160 -0.43 4.36 -13.26
N PHE A 161 0.20 3.99 -12.14
CA PHE A 161 -0.11 4.55 -10.83
C PHE A 161 0.16 6.06 -10.75
N PHE A 162 1.31 6.52 -11.23
CA PHE A 162 1.66 7.94 -11.18
C PHE A 162 0.95 8.79 -12.23
N ARG A 163 0.52 8.20 -13.35
CA ARG A 163 -0.19 8.92 -14.43
C ARG A 163 -1.70 8.83 -14.36
N THR A 164 -2.28 7.95 -13.54
CA THR A 164 -3.73 7.83 -13.41
C THR A 164 -4.30 9.11 -12.79
N ILE A 165 -5.14 9.80 -13.56
CA ILE A 165 -5.82 11.03 -13.15
C ILE A 165 -7.24 10.69 -12.68
N SER A 166 -7.65 11.27 -11.55
CA SER A 166 -9.04 11.15 -11.08
C SER A 166 -9.95 12.11 -11.83
N LEU A 167 -11.02 11.57 -12.42
CA LEU A 167 -12.22 12.34 -12.75
C LEU A 167 -13.01 12.53 -11.46
N LEU A 168 -12.97 13.73 -10.87
CA LEU A 168 -13.39 13.97 -9.48
C LEU A 168 -14.88 13.68 -9.21
N ASP A 169 -15.76 13.82 -10.21
CA ASP A 169 -17.21 13.87 -9.98
C ASP A 169 -18.00 12.62 -10.42
N GLU A 170 -17.40 11.68 -11.15
CA GLU A 170 -18.13 10.52 -11.69
C GLU A 170 -18.25 9.36 -10.67
N PRO A 171 -19.35 8.60 -10.59
CA PRO A 171 -19.37 7.38 -9.78
C PRO A 171 -18.38 6.34 -10.34
N ILE A 172 -17.84 5.49 -9.47
CA ILE A 172 -17.01 4.36 -9.93
C ILE A 172 -17.94 3.29 -10.50
N THR A 173 -17.71 2.88 -11.75
CA THR A 173 -18.52 1.87 -12.46
C THR A 173 -17.70 0.62 -12.81
N PRO A 174 -18.34 -0.52 -13.12
CA PRO A 174 -17.62 -1.71 -13.59
C PRO A 174 -16.76 -1.45 -14.83
N GLU A 175 -17.23 -0.62 -15.76
CA GLU A 175 -16.49 -0.24 -16.97
C GLU A 175 -15.24 0.58 -16.62
N TYR A 176 -15.32 1.42 -15.59
CA TYR A 176 -14.16 2.13 -15.08
C TYR A 176 -13.15 1.17 -14.45
N LEU A 177 -13.59 0.17 -13.69
CA LEU A 177 -12.71 -0.87 -13.16
C LEU A 177 -12.01 -1.65 -14.29
N ASP A 178 -12.76 -2.01 -15.33
CA ASP A 178 -12.22 -2.68 -16.52
C ASP A 178 -11.19 -1.80 -17.23
N SER A 179 -11.42 -0.49 -17.31
CA SER A 179 -10.46 0.46 -17.86
C SER A 179 -9.17 0.55 -17.04
N LEU A 180 -9.24 0.46 -15.70
CA LEU A 180 -8.06 0.45 -14.84
C LEU A 180 -7.24 -0.83 -15.03
N ASN A 181 -7.90 -2.00 -15.10
CA ASN A 181 -7.21 -3.26 -15.36
C ASN A 181 -6.56 -3.26 -16.76
N ALA A 182 -7.23 -2.68 -17.76
CA ALA A 182 -6.71 -2.55 -19.11
C ALA A 182 -5.47 -1.65 -19.25
N LEU A 183 -5.17 -0.79 -18.27
CA LEU A 183 -3.91 -0.02 -18.23
C LEU A 183 -2.70 -0.90 -17.88
N LEU A 184 -2.92 -2.07 -17.28
CA LEU A 184 -1.89 -2.90 -16.69
C LEU A 184 -1.40 -4.02 -17.61
N ILE A 185 -1.49 -3.88 -18.93
CA ILE A 185 -1.09 -4.93 -19.88
C ILE A 185 0.35 -5.39 -19.60
N ALA A 186 0.50 -6.65 -19.24
CA ALA A 186 1.78 -7.30 -18.98
C ALA A 186 1.74 -8.75 -19.49
N ASP A 187 2.89 -9.22 -19.93
CA ASP A 187 3.10 -10.63 -20.30
C ASP A 187 2.94 -11.54 -19.06
N GLU A 188 2.67 -12.82 -19.29
CA GLU A 188 2.58 -13.81 -18.21
C GLU A 188 3.94 -13.93 -17.49
N PRO A 189 3.93 -14.12 -16.16
CA PRO A 189 5.16 -14.18 -15.37
C PRO A 189 6.06 -15.34 -15.82
N SER A 190 7.37 -15.12 -15.81
CA SER A 190 8.35 -16.14 -16.19
C SER A 190 8.50 -17.23 -15.12
N GLU A 191 8.34 -16.83 -13.86
CA GLU A 191 8.26 -17.71 -12.68
C GLU A 191 7.14 -17.21 -11.77
N GLU A 192 6.25 -18.12 -11.36
CA GLU A 192 5.18 -17.76 -10.42
C GLU A 192 5.75 -17.43 -9.03
N SER A 193 5.42 -16.22 -8.57
CA SER A 193 5.61 -15.82 -7.18
C SER A 193 4.80 -16.74 -6.26
N ARG A 194 5.49 -17.27 -5.24
CA ARG A 194 4.84 -18.00 -4.14
C ARG A 194 4.25 -17.07 -3.08
N ILE A 195 4.39 -15.76 -3.25
CA ILE A 195 3.76 -14.75 -2.39
C ILE A 195 2.32 -14.60 -2.86
N MET A 196 1.48 -15.55 -2.50
CA MET A 196 0.04 -15.29 -2.38
C MET A 196 -0.20 -14.76 -0.96
N LEU A 197 -1.33 -14.13 -0.69
CA LEU A 197 -1.85 -14.02 0.68
C LEU A 197 -2.43 -15.41 1.01
N PRO A 198 -1.63 -16.44 1.33
CA PRO A 198 -1.99 -17.85 1.11
C PRO A 198 -3.21 -18.23 1.96
N LEU A 199 -3.34 -17.55 3.09
CA LEU A 199 -4.43 -17.65 4.02
C LEU A 199 -5.75 -17.07 3.49
N ILE A 200 -5.73 -15.97 2.73
CA ILE A 200 -6.96 -15.40 2.16
C ILE A 200 -7.53 -16.36 1.13
N GLU A 201 -6.67 -16.97 0.31
CA GLU A 201 -7.10 -17.94 -0.70
C GLU A 201 -7.54 -19.27 -0.10
N SER A 202 -6.80 -19.80 0.87
CA SER A 202 -7.15 -21.07 1.53
C SER A 202 -8.43 -20.95 2.34
N GLU A 203 -8.70 -19.77 2.91
CA GLU A 203 -9.88 -19.52 3.74
C GLU A 203 -11.03 -18.92 2.94
N ARG A 204 -10.85 -18.56 1.66
CA ARG A 204 -11.86 -17.87 0.81
C ARG A 204 -13.23 -18.52 0.88
N ASP A 205 -13.23 -19.85 0.87
CA ASP A 205 -14.42 -20.69 0.83
C ASP A 205 -15.22 -20.61 2.14
N LYS A 206 -14.63 -20.07 3.20
CA LYS A 206 -15.25 -19.94 4.53
C LYS A 206 -15.98 -18.61 4.73
N TYR A 207 -15.63 -17.56 3.99
CA TYR A 207 -16.19 -16.22 4.23
C TYR A 207 -16.86 -15.57 3.00
N VAL A 208 -16.75 -16.15 1.80
CA VAL A 208 -17.42 -15.61 0.60
C VAL A 208 -18.34 -16.63 -0.07
N ASN A 209 -19.57 -16.21 -0.37
CA ASN A 209 -20.57 -17.04 -1.06
C ASN A 209 -20.24 -17.17 -2.55
N LYS A 210 -19.48 -18.20 -2.93
CA LYS A 210 -19.06 -18.45 -4.32
C LYS A 210 -20.22 -18.58 -5.31
N ASP A 211 -21.36 -19.08 -4.87
CA ASP A 211 -22.54 -19.25 -5.74
C ASP A 211 -23.14 -17.90 -6.13
N TYR A 212 -22.89 -16.86 -5.33
CA TYR A 212 -23.33 -15.49 -5.58
C TYR A 212 -22.30 -14.64 -6.35
N TYR A 213 -21.00 -14.83 -6.09
CA TYR A 213 -19.95 -13.99 -6.65
C TYR A 213 -19.39 -14.54 -7.97
N THR A 214 -19.86 -13.98 -9.09
CA THR A 214 -19.22 -14.03 -10.40
C THR A 214 -18.27 -12.84 -10.56
N PRO A 215 -17.40 -12.81 -11.59
CA PRO A 215 -16.63 -11.61 -11.92
C PRO A 215 -17.48 -10.33 -12.02
N GLU A 216 -18.64 -10.41 -12.65
CA GLU A 216 -19.55 -9.28 -12.87
C GLU A 216 -20.21 -8.83 -11.56
N THR A 217 -20.75 -9.76 -10.76
CA THR A 217 -21.39 -9.40 -9.48
C THR A 217 -20.35 -8.90 -8.47
N THR A 218 -19.12 -9.40 -8.53
CA THR A 218 -17.97 -8.86 -7.76
C THR A 218 -17.70 -7.40 -8.13
N LYS A 219 -17.60 -7.07 -9.43
CA LYS A 219 -17.40 -5.69 -9.88
C LYS A 219 -18.54 -4.77 -9.45
N GLN A 220 -19.80 -5.23 -9.55
CA GLN A 220 -20.97 -4.48 -9.08
C GLN A 220 -20.94 -4.24 -7.57
N THR A 221 -20.54 -5.25 -6.80
CA THR A 221 -20.40 -5.14 -5.33
C THR A 221 -19.32 -4.13 -4.97
N ILE A 222 -18.16 -4.18 -5.63
CA ILE A 222 -17.08 -3.19 -5.46
C ILE A 222 -17.60 -1.76 -5.71
N CYS A 223 -18.31 -1.54 -6.81
CA CYS A 223 -18.86 -0.23 -7.12
C CYS A 223 -19.88 0.23 -6.07
N SER A 224 -20.72 -0.68 -5.58
CA SER A 224 -21.71 -0.39 -4.53
C SER A 224 -21.02 0.04 -3.23
N ILE A 225 -19.95 -0.65 -2.83
CA ILE A 225 -19.15 -0.30 -1.64
C ILE A 225 -18.52 1.09 -1.77
N LEU A 226 -17.87 1.41 -2.90
CA LEU A 226 -17.13 2.68 -3.04
C LEU A 226 -18.04 3.90 -3.19
N ASN A 227 -19.20 3.71 -3.83
CA ASN A 227 -20.15 4.78 -4.07
C ASN A 227 -21.08 5.04 -2.87
N ASP A 228 -21.09 4.17 -1.85
CA ASP A 228 -21.87 4.38 -0.62
C ASP A 228 -21.34 5.60 0.16
N PRO A 229 -22.13 6.68 0.31
CA PRO A 229 -21.71 7.87 1.04
C PRO A 229 -21.72 7.68 2.56
N ALA A 230 -22.41 6.67 3.09
CA ALA A 230 -22.49 6.40 4.53
C ALA A 230 -21.25 5.64 5.03
N LEU A 231 -20.58 4.90 4.15
CA LEU A 231 -19.41 4.12 4.53
C LEU A 231 -18.15 4.99 4.66
N ASN A 232 -17.36 4.74 5.70
CA ASN A 232 -16.07 5.40 5.84
C ASN A 232 -15.16 5.01 4.66
N PRO A 233 -14.52 5.98 3.96
CA PRO A 233 -13.69 5.68 2.79
C PRO A 233 -12.56 4.68 3.04
N VAL A 234 -11.95 4.69 4.22
CA VAL A 234 -10.89 3.73 4.57
C VAL A 234 -11.47 2.32 4.67
N VAL A 235 -12.64 2.18 5.29
CA VAL A 235 -13.34 0.90 5.39
C VAL A 235 -13.77 0.43 4.00
N ALA A 236 -14.33 1.32 3.17
CA ALA A 236 -14.75 1.00 1.81
C ALA A 236 -13.59 0.45 0.95
N GLU A 237 -12.46 1.16 0.91
CA GLU A 237 -11.28 0.71 0.16
C GLU A 237 -10.73 -0.61 0.69
N LEU A 238 -10.69 -0.77 2.02
CA LEU A 238 -10.27 -2.01 2.65
C LEU A 238 -11.11 -3.18 2.16
N GLN A 239 -12.45 -3.08 2.23
CA GLN A 239 -13.33 -4.17 1.81
C GLN A 239 -13.12 -4.48 0.33
N VAL A 240 -13.06 -3.45 -0.52
CA VAL A 240 -12.85 -3.61 -1.97
C VAL A 240 -11.53 -4.27 -2.33
N LYS A 241 -10.44 -3.91 -1.66
CA LYS A 241 -9.12 -4.55 -1.84
C LYS A 241 -9.23 -6.05 -1.59
N TYR A 242 -9.93 -6.47 -0.53
CA TYR A 242 -10.15 -7.88 -0.24
C TYR A 242 -11.04 -8.56 -1.29
N PHE A 243 -12.08 -7.90 -1.82
CA PHE A 243 -12.87 -8.44 -2.93
C PHE A 243 -12.02 -8.66 -4.19
N LEU A 244 -11.19 -7.70 -4.58
CA LEU A 244 -10.31 -7.84 -5.75
C LEU A 244 -9.33 -9.00 -5.58
N VAL A 245 -8.68 -9.10 -4.42
CA VAL A 245 -7.64 -10.11 -4.20
C VAL A 245 -8.22 -11.50 -3.95
N ALA A 246 -9.34 -11.62 -3.21
CA ALA A 246 -9.94 -12.91 -2.88
C ALA A 246 -10.82 -13.47 -4.00
N GLN A 247 -11.65 -12.62 -4.65
CA GLN A 247 -12.58 -13.07 -5.69
C GLN A 247 -11.96 -13.05 -7.09
N LYS A 248 -10.87 -12.31 -7.29
CA LYS A 248 -10.12 -12.24 -8.55
C LYS A 248 -11.04 -12.10 -9.78
N PRO A 249 -11.84 -11.01 -9.89
CA PRO A 249 -12.76 -10.82 -11.02
C PRO A 249 -12.04 -10.68 -12.38
N TYR A 250 -10.74 -10.42 -12.40
CA TYR A 250 -9.92 -10.37 -13.60
C TYR A 250 -9.07 -11.63 -13.75
N LYS A 251 -8.73 -12.00 -15.00
CA LYS A 251 -7.81 -13.12 -15.29
C LYS A 251 -6.45 -12.92 -14.60
N GLN A 252 -5.95 -11.69 -14.57
CA GLN A 252 -4.65 -11.33 -14.00
C GLN A 252 -4.69 -9.91 -13.41
N LEU A 253 -3.69 -9.60 -12.58
CA LEU A 253 -3.40 -8.24 -12.09
C LEU A 253 -4.48 -7.61 -11.20
N ASN A 254 -5.13 -8.42 -10.36
CA ASN A 254 -6.20 -7.98 -9.47
C ASN A 254 -5.68 -7.09 -8.33
N ALA A 255 -4.54 -7.44 -7.72
CA ALA A 255 -3.94 -6.64 -6.64
C ALA A 255 -3.38 -5.32 -7.18
N SER A 256 -2.77 -5.35 -8.36
CA SER A 256 -2.31 -4.18 -9.09
C SER A 256 -3.47 -3.25 -9.47
N THR A 257 -4.61 -3.82 -9.91
CA THR A 257 -5.85 -3.07 -10.14
C THR A 257 -6.38 -2.45 -8.85
N ALA A 258 -6.30 -3.15 -7.71
CA ALA A 258 -6.69 -2.61 -6.41
C ALA A 258 -5.84 -1.38 -6.01
N LEU A 259 -4.54 -1.38 -6.31
CA LEU A 259 -3.69 -0.20 -6.08
C LEU A 259 -4.09 1.00 -6.94
N LEU A 260 -4.36 0.80 -8.23
CA LEU A 260 -4.83 1.88 -9.11
C LEU A 260 -6.20 2.42 -8.64
N LEU A 261 -7.11 1.52 -8.26
CA LEU A 261 -8.42 1.89 -7.75
C LEU A 261 -8.33 2.69 -6.45
N ARG A 262 -7.48 2.26 -5.51
CA ARG A 262 -7.18 3.01 -4.28
C ARG A 262 -6.71 4.42 -4.60
N ARG A 263 -5.77 4.56 -5.54
CA ARG A 263 -5.20 5.85 -5.96
C ARG A 263 -6.30 6.81 -6.39
N VAL A 264 -7.17 6.36 -7.29
CA VAL A 264 -8.30 7.16 -7.77
C VAL A 264 -9.26 7.48 -6.63
N TYR A 265 -9.71 6.45 -5.90
CA TYR A 265 -10.74 6.58 -4.89
C TYR A 265 -10.35 7.57 -3.77
N TYR A 266 -9.12 7.46 -3.26
CA TYR A 266 -8.66 8.35 -2.19
C TYR A 266 -8.39 9.78 -2.65
N GLU A 267 -7.93 9.99 -3.88
CA GLU A 267 -7.79 11.35 -4.43
C GLU A 267 -9.16 12.04 -4.58
N LYS A 268 -10.17 11.32 -5.08
CA LYS A 268 -11.56 11.83 -5.18
C LYS A 268 -12.15 12.23 -3.82
N ARG A 269 -11.68 11.61 -2.73
CA ARG A 269 -12.15 11.87 -1.36
C ARG A 269 -11.25 12.83 -0.56
N ASN A 270 -10.29 13.50 -1.20
CA ASN A 270 -9.34 14.41 -0.56
C ASN A 270 -8.50 13.77 0.57
N ILE A 271 -8.22 12.47 0.45
CA ILE A 271 -7.38 11.67 1.35
C ILE A 271 -6.23 11.01 0.58
N GLY A 272 -5.70 11.72 -0.41
CA GLY A 272 -4.74 11.23 -1.39
C GLY A 272 -3.39 10.80 -0.80
N LEU A 273 -3.03 11.21 0.42
CA LEU A 273 -1.81 10.69 1.06
C LEU A 273 -1.96 9.19 1.35
N LEU A 274 -3.16 8.74 1.72
CA LEU A 274 -3.46 7.33 2.01
C LEU A 274 -3.31 6.44 0.77
N ALA A 275 -3.33 6.99 -0.44
CA ALA A 275 -3.08 6.22 -1.66
C ALA A 275 -1.67 5.62 -1.71
N ASN A 276 -0.74 6.18 -0.94
CA ASN A 276 0.69 5.86 -1.01
C ASN A 276 1.16 4.98 0.16
N LEU A 277 0.22 4.40 0.93
CA LEU A 277 0.52 3.49 2.02
C LEU A 277 1.04 2.14 1.52
N SER A 278 1.97 1.54 2.28
CA SER A 278 2.47 0.18 2.03
C SER A 278 1.58 -0.90 2.66
N THR A 279 0.29 -0.89 2.33
CA THR A 279 -0.72 -1.76 2.99
C THR A 279 -0.56 -3.23 2.65
N LEU A 280 -0.28 -3.60 1.40
CA LEU A 280 -0.12 -4.99 0.99
C LEU A 280 1.18 -5.56 1.59
N THR A 281 2.24 -4.75 1.60
CA THR A 281 3.47 -5.11 2.31
C THR A 281 3.23 -5.33 3.80
N ALA A 282 2.51 -4.42 4.46
CA ALA A 282 2.20 -4.53 5.88
C ALA A 282 1.33 -5.75 6.20
N LEU A 283 0.33 -6.03 5.36
CA LEU A 283 -0.52 -7.22 5.48
C LEU A 283 0.27 -8.51 5.29
N SER A 284 1.14 -8.57 4.29
CA SER A 284 2.02 -9.71 4.07
C SER A 284 2.91 -9.94 5.30
N GLN A 285 3.51 -8.88 5.87
CA GLN A 285 4.29 -8.97 7.11
C GLN A 285 3.44 -9.45 8.29
N TRP A 286 2.20 -8.98 8.43
CA TRP A 286 1.31 -9.37 9.53
C TRP A 286 0.94 -10.85 9.46
N GLN A 287 0.62 -11.35 8.27
CA GLN A 287 0.37 -12.79 8.04
C GLN A 287 1.57 -13.66 8.42
N HIS A 288 2.79 -13.19 8.13
CA HIS A 288 4.03 -13.90 8.47
C HIS A 288 4.55 -13.61 9.89
N LYS A 289 3.72 -12.98 10.76
CA LYS A 289 4.09 -12.60 12.14
C LYS A 289 5.36 -11.74 12.23
N ALA A 290 5.66 -11.00 11.16
CA ALA A 290 6.81 -10.11 11.03
C ALA A 290 6.42 -8.62 11.22
N TYR A 291 5.14 -8.33 11.44
CA TYR A 291 4.65 -6.97 11.65
C TYR A 291 4.73 -6.56 13.13
N SER A 292 5.18 -5.34 13.38
CA SER A 292 5.54 -4.84 14.72
C SER A 292 4.36 -4.17 15.44
N LEU A 293 3.19 -4.80 15.46
CA LEU A 293 2.05 -4.38 16.28
C LEU A 293 1.55 -5.56 17.10
N ASP A 294 1.16 -5.29 18.35
CA ASP A 294 0.49 -6.26 19.21
C ASP A 294 -1.00 -6.30 18.84
N ILE A 295 -1.31 -7.09 17.82
CA ILE A 295 -2.66 -7.32 17.30
C ILE A 295 -2.87 -8.83 17.09
N PRO A 296 -4.11 -9.34 17.11
CA PRO A 296 -4.41 -10.73 16.83
C PRO A 296 -3.76 -11.25 15.54
N SER A 297 -3.55 -12.56 15.43
CA SER A 297 -3.04 -13.15 14.20
C SER A 297 -4.05 -12.98 13.06
N HIS A 298 -3.56 -12.80 11.83
CA HIS A 298 -4.44 -12.64 10.67
C HIS A 298 -5.41 -13.82 10.49
N GLU A 299 -4.99 -15.06 10.79
CA GLU A 299 -5.83 -16.26 10.72
C GLU A 299 -7.04 -16.21 11.65
N HIS A 300 -6.84 -15.68 12.86
CA HIS A 300 -7.92 -15.50 13.83
C HIS A 300 -8.98 -14.53 13.28
N THR A 301 -8.53 -13.41 12.68
CA THR A 301 -9.44 -12.38 12.16
C THR A 301 -10.29 -12.82 10.95
N LEU A 302 -9.89 -13.89 10.26
CA LEU A 302 -10.66 -14.45 9.13
C LEU A 302 -11.69 -15.51 9.55
N ASN A 303 -11.60 -15.99 10.80
CA ASN A 303 -12.48 -17.01 11.35
C ASN A 303 -13.17 -16.48 12.63
N PRO A 304 -14.00 -15.41 12.53
CA PRO A 304 -14.71 -14.89 13.68
C PRO A 304 -15.63 -15.97 14.28
N HIS A 305 -15.78 -15.96 15.60
CA HIS A 305 -16.65 -16.94 16.28
C HIS A 305 -18.12 -16.69 15.92
N ASP A 306 -18.68 -17.57 15.08
CA ASP A 306 -20.10 -17.55 14.72
C ASP A 306 -20.98 -17.94 15.92
N CYS A 307 -22.03 -17.17 16.18
CA CYS A 307 -23.03 -17.44 17.21
C CYS A 307 -24.48 -17.31 16.68
N GLY A 308 -24.64 -17.32 15.36
CA GLY A 308 -25.93 -17.18 14.68
C GLY A 308 -26.39 -15.74 14.48
N GLU A 309 -25.53 -14.75 14.72
CA GLU A 309 -25.84 -13.31 14.57
C GLU A 309 -25.31 -12.71 13.25
N GLY A 310 -25.03 -13.55 12.26
CA GLY A 310 -24.48 -13.14 10.97
C GLY A 310 -22.97 -12.85 11.01
N PHE A 311 -22.44 -12.27 9.93
CA PHE A 311 -21.00 -12.03 9.80
C PHE A 311 -20.58 -10.69 10.41
N ASP A 312 -19.88 -10.77 11.54
CA ASP A 312 -19.23 -9.63 12.19
C ASP A 312 -17.87 -9.35 11.54
N ALA A 313 -17.79 -8.27 10.75
CA ALA A 313 -16.54 -7.81 10.13
C ALA A 313 -15.71 -6.88 11.04
N THR A 314 -16.12 -6.65 12.29
CA THR A 314 -15.52 -5.67 13.19
C THR A 314 -14.06 -6.00 13.48
N GLU A 315 -13.74 -7.23 13.89
CA GLU A 315 -12.37 -7.62 14.25
C GLU A 315 -11.37 -7.41 13.12
N PHE A 316 -11.74 -7.91 11.95
CA PHE A 316 -10.95 -7.86 10.75
C PHE A 316 -10.70 -6.42 10.32
N THR A 317 -11.75 -5.60 10.35
CA THR A 317 -11.67 -4.18 9.99
C THR A 317 -10.84 -3.42 11.02
N TYR A 318 -11.03 -3.70 12.31
CA TYR A 318 -10.30 -3.11 13.42
C TYR A 318 -8.78 -3.31 13.29
N CYS A 319 -8.33 -4.56 13.16
CA CYS A 319 -6.91 -4.88 13.05
C CYS A 319 -6.25 -4.18 11.85
N ASN A 320 -6.93 -4.20 10.70
CA ASN A 320 -6.45 -3.53 9.50
C ASN A 320 -6.40 -2.00 9.64
N VAL A 321 -7.40 -1.37 10.27
CA VAL A 321 -7.41 0.08 10.50
C VAL A 321 -6.22 0.49 11.37
N LEU A 322 -5.88 -0.30 12.39
CA LEU A 322 -4.68 -0.07 13.20
C LEU A 322 -3.38 -0.20 12.38
N ILE A 323 -3.30 -1.20 11.50
CA ILE A 323 -2.18 -1.35 10.55
C ILE A 323 -2.08 -0.12 9.65
N TYR A 324 -3.19 0.33 9.07
CA TYR A 324 -3.23 1.51 8.20
C TYR A 324 -2.78 2.77 8.96
N ALA A 325 -3.24 2.97 10.19
CA ALA A 325 -2.82 4.09 11.03
C ALA A 325 -1.31 4.05 11.34
N ASN A 326 -0.73 2.87 11.52
CA ASN A 326 0.71 2.71 11.71
C ASN A 326 1.49 2.94 10.41
N GLU A 327 0.99 2.45 9.27
CA GLU A 327 1.60 2.70 7.96
C GLU A 327 1.56 4.17 7.57
N LEU A 328 0.52 4.93 7.95
CA LEU A 328 0.51 6.38 7.76
C LEU A 328 1.67 7.05 8.48
N ARG A 329 1.91 6.69 9.76
CA ARG A 329 3.05 7.21 10.53
C ARG A 329 4.39 6.84 9.89
N ARG A 330 4.52 5.61 9.37
CA ARG A 330 5.72 5.16 8.66
C ARG A 330 5.93 5.94 7.36
N LEU A 331 4.87 6.19 6.59
CA LEU A 331 4.91 6.99 5.37
C LEU A 331 5.35 8.43 5.67
N GLN A 332 4.75 9.08 6.68
CA GLN A 332 5.12 10.44 7.10
C GLN A 332 6.61 10.53 7.48
N ARG A 333 7.12 9.54 8.23
CA ARG A 333 8.56 9.47 8.56
C ARG A 333 9.43 9.29 7.32
N LYS A 334 9.04 8.43 6.38
CA LYS A 334 9.76 8.26 5.09
C LYS A 334 9.81 9.58 4.32
N ILE A 335 8.68 10.29 4.20
CA ILE A 335 8.61 11.59 3.53
C ILE A 335 9.54 12.60 4.19
N ALA A 336 9.46 12.74 5.51
CA ALA A 336 10.33 13.67 6.25
C ALA A 336 11.82 13.32 6.09
N ALA A 337 12.18 12.03 6.19
CA ALA A 337 13.55 11.57 6.01
C ALA A 337 14.07 11.84 4.58
N THR A 338 13.24 11.61 3.55
CA THR A 338 13.59 11.91 2.16
C THR A 338 13.80 13.41 1.95
N GLN A 339 12.93 14.26 2.50
CA GLN A 339 13.08 15.72 2.41
C GLN A 339 14.36 16.22 3.09
N VAL A 340 14.66 15.71 4.29
CA VAL A 340 15.90 16.03 5.02
C VAL A 340 17.12 15.56 4.23
N SER A 341 17.10 14.33 3.70
CA SER A 341 18.19 13.78 2.88
C SER A 341 18.49 14.66 1.66
N ILE A 342 17.46 15.08 0.91
CA ILE A 342 17.60 15.98 -0.25
C ILE A 342 18.20 17.32 0.17
N THR A 343 17.69 17.91 1.26
CA THR A 343 18.13 19.23 1.74
C THR A 343 19.59 19.19 2.18
N THR A 344 19.96 18.22 3.01
CA THR A 344 21.34 18.01 3.48
C THR A 344 22.30 17.75 2.32
N ALA A 345 21.91 16.91 1.34
CA ALA A 345 22.76 16.63 0.18
C ALA A 345 23.03 17.90 -0.64
N ARG A 346 22.00 18.75 -0.84
CA ARG A 346 22.16 20.05 -1.53
C ARG A 346 23.09 20.97 -0.77
N GLU A 347 22.92 21.12 0.54
CA GLU A 347 23.78 21.97 1.37
C GLU A 347 25.25 21.54 1.29
N GLN A 348 25.52 20.22 1.30
CA GLN A 348 26.88 19.69 1.16
C GLN A 348 27.48 19.98 -0.23
N VAL A 349 26.68 19.86 -1.30
CA VAL A 349 27.11 20.22 -2.66
C VAL A 349 27.39 21.71 -2.77
N GLU A 350 26.52 22.56 -2.23
CA GLU A 350 26.70 24.02 -2.26
C GLU A 350 27.91 24.47 -1.45
N ALA A 351 28.18 23.84 -0.30
CA ALA A 351 29.34 24.14 0.53
C ALA A 351 30.67 23.63 -0.04
N SER A 352 30.66 22.72 -1.02
CA SER A 352 31.88 22.14 -1.57
C SER A 352 32.72 23.17 -2.34
N PRO A 353 34.00 23.39 -1.95
CA PRO A 353 34.91 24.27 -2.68
C PRO A 353 35.52 23.59 -3.92
N LEU A 354 35.41 22.25 -4.02
CA LEU A 354 36.00 21.44 -5.10
C LEU A 354 35.13 21.41 -6.35
N LEU A 355 33.87 21.83 -6.24
CA LEU A 355 32.90 21.82 -7.33
C LEU A 355 32.70 23.24 -7.86
N ASN A 356 32.78 23.40 -9.17
CA ASN A 356 32.38 24.64 -9.81
C ASN A 356 30.84 24.75 -9.86
N LYS A 357 30.32 25.95 -10.14
CA LYS A 357 28.86 26.20 -10.16
C LYS A 357 28.10 25.24 -11.09
N ARG A 358 28.60 24.98 -12.30
CA ARG A 358 27.95 24.09 -13.28
C ARG A 358 27.92 22.64 -12.81
N GLN A 359 29.01 22.19 -12.17
CA GLN A 359 29.08 20.87 -11.56
C GLN A 359 28.10 20.71 -10.40
N LYS A 360 27.94 21.76 -9.56
CA LYS A 360 26.92 21.78 -8.50
C LYS A 360 25.51 21.68 -9.08
N ASP A 361 25.20 22.44 -10.13
CA ASP A 361 23.90 22.38 -10.81
C ASP A 361 23.60 20.97 -11.36
N LEU A 362 24.59 20.33 -11.99
CA LEU A 362 24.50 18.94 -12.47
C LEU A 362 24.24 17.94 -11.33
N ILE A 363 24.99 18.02 -10.23
CA ILE A 363 24.81 17.11 -9.09
C ILE A 363 23.46 17.38 -8.40
N ASN A 364 23.05 18.64 -8.23
CA ASN A 364 21.77 18.99 -7.63
C ASN A 364 20.58 18.44 -8.43
N LYS A 365 20.70 18.36 -9.77
CA LYS A 365 19.71 17.71 -10.62
C LYS A 365 19.61 16.20 -10.35
N MET A 366 20.76 15.55 -10.15
CA MET A 366 20.86 14.13 -9.77
C MET A 366 20.37 13.84 -8.34
N ILE A 367 20.59 14.78 -7.41
CA ILE A 367 20.04 14.72 -6.05
C ILE A 367 18.52 14.78 -6.08
N GLU A 368 17.93 15.68 -6.89
CA GLU A 368 16.48 15.75 -7.02
C GLU A 368 15.91 14.48 -7.67
N ASN A 369 16.55 14.04 -8.76
CA ASN A 369 16.17 12.84 -9.48
C ASN A 369 17.33 11.84 -9.57
N PRO A 370 17.36 10.81 -8.69
CA PRO A 370 18.35 9.75 -8.78
C PRO A 370 18.32 8.91 -10.07
N LEU A 371 17.28 9.07 -10.90
CA LEU A 371 17.12 8.44 -12.22
C LEU A 371 17.61 9.29 -13.37
N TYR A 372 18.12 10.47 -13.06
CA TYR A 372 18.48 11.40 -14.10
C TYR A 372 19.69 10.85 -14.87
N ASN A 373 19.50 10.71 -16.18
CA ASN A 373 20.53 10.33 -17.11
C ASN A 373 20.79 11.54 -18.00
N ILE A 374 22.05 11.83 -18.30
CA ILE A 374 22.40 12.99 -19.13
C ILE A 374 23.50 12.62 -20.13
N THR A 375 23.33 13.05 -21.38
CA THR A 375 24.40 12.99 -22.39
C THR A 375 25.25 14.25 -22.34
N ILE A 376 26.40 14.23 -23.02
CA ILE A 376 27.27 15.41 -23.13
C ILE A 376 26.53 16.57 -23.82
N GLU A 377 25.76 16.30 -24.87
CA GLU A 377 24.97 17.31 -25.58
C GLU A 377 23.93 17.96 -24.66
N GLN A 378 23.21 17.15 -23.89
CA GLN A 378 22.21 17.64 -22.94
C GLN A 378 22.85 18.48 -21.83
N ALA A 379 24.00 18.05 -21.31
CA ALA A 379 24.75 18.81 -20.31
C ALA A 379 25.27 20.14 -20.87
N ALA A 380 25.75 20.15 -22.12
CA ALA A 380 26.21 21.35 -22.81
C ALA A 380 25.06 22.36 -22.99
N GLN A 381 23.88 21.89 -23.37
CA GLN A 381 22.67 22.70 -23.48
C GLN A 381 22.23 23.26 -22.11
N MET A 382 22.16 22.41 -21.09
CA MET A 382 21.70 22.79 -19.75
C MET A 382 22.63 23.81 -19.10
N CYS A 383 23.93 23.64 -19.25
CA CYS A 383 24.94 24.50 -18.65
C CYS A 383 25.35 25.69 -19.55
N HIS A 384 24.78 25.79 -20.76
CA HIS A 384 25.12 26.80 -21.77
C HIS A 384 26.63 26.89 -22.08
N VAL A 385 27.27 25.74 -22.33
CA VAL A 385 28.70 25.64 -22.64
C VAL A 385 28.96 24.85 -23.91
N SER A 386 30.20 24.88 -24.41
CA SER A 386 30.61 24.01 -25.51
C SER A 386 30.55 22.54 -25.13
N TYR A 387 30.37 21.66 -26.12
CA TYR A 387 30.44 20.22 -25.95
C TYR A 387 31.73 19.76 -25.22
N SER A 388 32.87 20.32 -25.61
CA SER A 388 34.16 20.03 -24.98
C SER A 388 34.18 20.36 -23.49
N SER A 389 33.61 21.51 -23.11
CA SER A 389 33.55 21.95 -21.71
C SER A 389 32.62 21.06 -20.89
N ALA A 390 31.44 20.74 -21.43
CA ALA A 390 30.49 19.83 -20.78
C ALA A 390 31.10 18.43 -20.58
N ARG A 391 31.83 17.92 -21.58
CA ARG A 391 32.55 16.64 -21.48
C ARG A 391 33.60 16.67 -20.38
N THR A 392 34.39 17.74 -20.28
CA THR A 392 35.38 17.90 -19.21
C THR A 392 34.73 17.96 -17.83
N ASP A 393 33.63 18.70 -17.68
CA ASP A 393 32.89 18.80 -16.41
C ASP A 393 32.34 17.41 -16.00
N LEU A 394 31.69 16.69 -16.92
CA LEU A 394 31.12 15.35 -16.68
C LEU A 394 32.19 14.30 -16.35
N LEU A 395 33.28 14.23 -17.12
CA LEU A 395 34.39 13.31 -16.82
C LEU A 395 35.08 13.67 -15.49
N GLY A 396 35.13 14.95 -15.13
CA GLY A 396 35.59 15.41 -13.83
C GLY A 396 34.72 14.89 -12.68
N LEU A 397 33.39 14.93 -12.86
CA LEU A 397 32.43 14.38 -11.90
C LEU A 397 32.51 12.85 -11.79
N VAL A 398 32.80 12.15 -12.90
CA VAL A 398 33.06 10.70 -12.89
C VAL A 398 34.30 10.36 -12.07
N LYS A 399 35.41 11.09 -12.27
CA LYS A 399 36.64 10.90 -11.47
C LYS A 399 36.43 11.12 -9.97
N GLN A 400 35.52 12.00 -9.59
CA GLN A 400 35.16 12.27 -8.21
C GLN A 400 34.07 11.31 -7.68
N GLY A 401 33.62 10.36 -8.49
CA GLY A 401 32.60 9.37 -8.14
C GLY A 401 31.19 9.92 -7.97
N PHE A 402 30.95 11.20 -8.30
CA PHE A 402 29.60 11.77 -8.29
C PHE A 402 28.74 11.18 -9.40
N PHE A 403 29.37 10.89 -10.55
CA PHE A 403 28.73 10.35 -11.75
C PHE A 403 29.38 9.01 -12.10
N VAL A 404 28.66 8.17 -12.84
CA VAL A 404 29.22 7.00 -13.54
C VAL A 404 28.95 7.14 -15.03
N LEU A 405 29.89 6.65 -15.83
CA LEU A 405 29.75 6.60 -17.29
C LEU A 405 29.23 5.21 -17.68
N ASP A 406 28.08 5.16 -18.32
CA ASP A 406 27.60 3.96 -18.99
C ASP A 406 28.18 3.93 -20.41
N CYS A 407 29.02 2.93 -20.68
CA CYS A 407 29.52 2.67 -22.02
C CYS A 407 28.45 1.90 -22.80
N PRO A 408 27.95 2.41 -23.94
CA PRO A 408 27.01 1.65 -24.75
C PRO A 408 27.67 0.43 -25.40
N ASP A 409 26.90 -0.64 -25.57
CA ASP A 409 27.33 -1.89 -26.24
C ASP A 409 27.70 -1.70 -27.73
N MET A 410 27.26 -0.58 -28.33
CA MET A 410 27.46 -0.25 -29.73
C MET A 410 28.22 1.08 -29.88
N ALA A 411 29.24 1.10 -30.74
CA ALA A 411 30.15 2.25 -30.94
C ALA A 411 29.46 3.56 -31.42
N ASN A 412 28.21 3.52 -31.86
CA ASN A 412 27.47 4.67 -32.39
C ASN A 412 26.43 5.26 -31.42
N GLN A 413 26.31 4.74 -30.19
CA GLN A 413 25.42 5.31 -29.18
C GLN A 413 26.10 6.42 -28.38
N ALA A 414 25.32 7.42 -27.98
CA ALA A 414 25.83 8.53 -27.17
C ALA A 414 26.25 8.03 -25.79
N GLN A 415 27.35 8.58 -25.26
CA GLN A 415 27.78 8.34 -23.89
C GLN A 415 26.74 8.89 -22.91
N VAL A 416 26.28 8.04 -21.99
CA VAL A 416 25.29 8.39 -20.98
C VAL A 416 25.95 8.44 -19.61
N PHE A 417 25.69 9.51 -18.86
CA PHE A 417 26.17 9.67 -17.50
C PHE A 417 25.02 9.54 -16.51
N ARG A 418 25.24 8.78 -15.43
CA ARG A 418 24.26 8.51 -14.39
C ARG A 418 24.79 8.87 -13.00
N VAL A 419 23.93 8.78 -12.00
CA VAL A 419 24.27 8.98 -10.59
C VAL A 419 25.34 7.99 -10.13
N GLY A 420 26.45 8.50 -9.60
CA GLY A 420 27.55 7.71 -9.06
C GLY A 420 27.53 7.54 -7.54
N PRO A 421 28.43 6.69 -7.00
CA PRO A 421 28.46 6.30 -5.59
C PRO A 421 28.50 7.45 -4.59
N SER A 422 29.27 8.50 -4.90
CA SER A 422 29.40 9.66 -4.02
C SER A 422 28.07 10.41 -3.90
N THR A 423 27.32 10.55 -4.99
CA THR A 423 25.98 11.19 -4.97
C THR A 423 24.97 10.32 -4.21
N ILE A 424 25.01 9.00 -4.36
CA ILE A 424 24.17 8.09 -3.58
C ILE A 424 24.51 8.16 -2.08
N SER A 425 25.80 8.26 -1.74
CA SER A 425 26.27 8.42 -0.37
C SER A 425 25.79 9.73 0.26
N LEU A 426 25.77 10.85 -0.48
CA LEU A 426 25.21 12.12 -0.01
C LEU A 426 23.73 11.97 0.41
N LEU A 427 23.00 11.08 -0.26
CA LEU A 427 21.59 10.83 0.00
C LEU A 427 21.36 9.86 1.18
N GLY A 428 22.43 9.33 1.78
CA GLY A 428 22.34 8.32 2.84
C GLY A 428 21.74 7.00 2.36
N MET A 429 21.78 6.74 1.04
CA MET A 429 21.28 5.50 0.44
C MET A 429 22.42 4.48 0.34
N SER A 430 22.12 3.21 0.54
CA SER A 430 23.07 2.13 0.25
C SER A 430 23.21 1.98 -1.26
N TYR A 431 24.44 1.99 -1.78
CA TYR A 431 24.70 1.72 -3.20
C TYR A 431 24.24 0.29 -3.52
N PRO A 432 23.35 0.07 -4.50
CA PRO A 432 23.04 -1.28 -4.96
C PRO A 432 24.33 -1.92 -5.46
N ARG A 433 24.71 -3.10 -4.94
CA ARG A 433 25.90 -3.86 -5.39
C ARG A 433 25.91 -4.15 -6.90
N VAL A 434 24.76 -4.07 -7.55
CA VAL A 434 24.57 -4.29 -9.00
C VAL A 434 25.14 -3.15 -9.87
N LEU A 435 25.41 -1.98 -9.28
CA LEU A 435 25.96 -0.81 -9.99
C LEU A 435 27.48 -0.67 -9.84
N GLU A 436 28.16 -1.64 -9.24
CA GLU A 436 29.62 -1.71 -9.36
C GLU A 436 29.95 -1.98 -10.84
N PRO A 437 30.76 -1.12 -11.49
CA PRO A 437 31.25 -1.44 -12.81
C PRO A 437 31.95 -2.78 -12.71
N GLN A 438 31.53 -3.76 -13.51
CA GLN A 438 32.30 -4.99 -13.66
C GLN A 438 33.71 -4.55 -14.02
N ALA A 439 34.65 -4.79 -13.11
CA ALA A 439 36.05 -4.59 -13.41
C ALA A 439 36.32 -5.48 -14.62
N THR A 440 36.57 -4.84 -15.77
CA THR A 440 37.16 -5.53 -16.92
C THR A 440 38.53 -6.00 -16.45
N THR A 441 38.59 -7.24 -16.00
CA THR A 441 39.84 -7.97 -15.86
C THR A 441 40.34 -8.21 -17.28
N ASP A 442 41.44 -7.53 -17.61
CA ASP A 442 42.30 -7.88 -18.75
C ASP A 442 42.70 -9.36 -18.73
#